data_AF-A0A554MDV8-F1
#
_entry.id   AF-A0A554MDV8-F1
#
_cell.length_a   1.000
_cell.length_b   1.000
_cell.length_c   1.000
_cell.angle_alpha   90.00
_cell.angle_beta   90.00
_cell.angle_gamma   90.00
#
_symmetry.space_group_name_H-M   'P 1'
#
loop_
_entity.id
_entity.type
_entity.pdbx_description
1 polymer ?
#
loop_
_entity_poly.entity_id
_entity_poly.type
_entity_poly.pdbx_seq_one_letter_code
_entity_poly.pdbx_strand_id
1 'polypeptide(L)'
;MGIKITPSRTRGGFVSRNSKLNKIALHDNVQPMIENSSPKKKVKPDLPGGFRDYGPADARLKQWILDTARRTFESFGFEPLETSAVQKTDVLTGGETDSQKIIFNVRGSQEKESDTSLRFDLTVPLARFVATNPEIPKPFKRYEIGRVWRGERQQAGRYREFTQADADIVGAASPAADAEIIAVIYATLRALGIEKFIIKISDRKELSALPTLAGFPAEQLWAALRIIDKQDKIGKSGIADELQKEFGKEPTEKIMAFLAAPPETTGTLAEIAAMLNAMGIEERYWRIDRTLVRGLSYYTGPVFETILTARRGPPDCRT
;
A
#
# COMPACT_ATOMS: atom_id res chain seq x y z
N MET A 1 5.77 39.58 21.28
CA MET A 1 6.13 38.69 22.41
C MET A 1 7.31 37.86 21.93
N GLY A 2 8.58 38.20 22.15
CA GLY A 2 9.28 38.64 23.37
C GLY A 2 10.02 37.42 23.94
N ILE A 3 11.30 37.39 24.31
CA ILE A 3 12.39 38.36 24.48
C ILE A 3 13.72 37.56 24.41
N LYS A 4 14.80 38.22 23.97
CA LYS A 4 16.21 37.77 23.94
C LYS A 4 16.93 38.32 25.18
N ILE A 5 17.77 37.55 25.89
CA ILE A 5 18.77 38.09 26.83
C ILE A 5 20.08 37.29 26.73
N THR A 6 21.15 37.96 26.28
CA THR A 6 22.55 37.61 26.55
C THR A 6 23.21 38.82 27.19
N PRO A 7 24.06 38.67 28.23
CA PRO A 7 24.82 39.79 28.76
C PRO A 7 26.18 39.91 28.07
N SER A 8 26.46 41.09 27.53
CA SER A 8 27.81 41.60 27.26
C SER A 8 28.21 42.55 28.38
N ARG A 9 29.43 42.46 28.92
CA ARG A 9 30.08 43.59 29.58
C ARG A 9 31.57 43.63 29.25
N THR A 10 31.97 44.81 28.81
CA THR A 10 33.33 45.27 28.52
C THR A 10 33.99 45.89 29.76
N ARG A 11 35.34 45.91 29.66
CA ARG A 11 36.43 46.39 30.52
C ARG A 11 36.19 47.63 31.41
N GLY A 12 36.85 47.60 32.58
CA GLY A 12 37.31 48.75 33.38
C GLY A 12 38.37 48.27 34.38
N GLY A 13 39.53 48.94 34.45
CA GLY A 13 40.72 48.45 35.15
C GLY A 13 41.05 49.12 36.50
N PHE A 14 42.28 48.80 36.96
CA PHE A 14 43.20 49.52 37.87
C PHE A 14 43.54 48.88 39.25
N VAL A 15 44.88 48.71 39.42
CA VAL A 15 45.77 48.69 40.61
C VAL A 15 45.95 47.46 41.51
N SER A 16 47.09 46.78 41.28
CA SER A 16 48.21 46.47 42.21
C SER A 16 47.95 46.25 43.71
N ARG A 17 48.41 45.09 44.20
CA ARG A 17 49.45 45.02 45.25
C ARG A 17 50.13 43.64 45.28
N ASN A 18 51.45 43.68 45.42
CA ASN A 18 52.38 42.58 45.62
C ASN A 18 52.05 41.73 46.86
N SER A 19 52.15 40.41 46.73
CA SER A 19 52.67 39.56 47.80
C SER A 19 53.29 38.29 47.21
N LYS A 20 54.62 38.21 47.33
CA LYS A 20 55.48 37.06 47.02
C LYS A 20 54.94 35.80 47.70
N LEU A 21 54.69 34.73 46.95
CA LEU A 21 54.59 33.37 47.50
C LEU A 21 55.06 32.35 46.45
N ASN A 22 56.21 31.75 46.76
CA ASN A 22 56.77 30.47 46.38
C ASN A 22 56.72 29.99 44.91
N LYS A 23 57.92 29.99 44.31
CA LYS A 23 58.31 29.11 43.20
C LYS A 23 58.14 27.65 43.63
N ILE A 24 57.09 27.00 43.14
CA ILE A 24 57.02 25.54 43.05
C ILE A 24 57.41 25.19 41.63
N ALA A 25 58.46 24.38 41.48
CA ALA A 25 58.91 23.86 40.21
C ALA A 25 57.81 22.93 39.63
N LEU A 26 57.01 23.47 38.72
CA LEU A 26 56.15 22.67 37.87
C LEU A 26 57.06 21.84 36.96
N HIS A 27 57.00 20.52 37.10
CA HIS A 27 57.55 19.61 36.13
C HIS A 27 56.80 19.86 34.81
N ASP A 28 57.49 20.41 33.82
CA ASP A 28 57.05 20.43 32.43
C ASP A 28 57.00 18.99 31.91
N ASN A 29 55.85 18.34 32.07
CA ASN A 29 55.47 17.16 31.30
C ASN A 29 53.95 16.98 31.32
N VAL A 30 53.25 17.93 30.71
CA VAL A 30 51.91 17.67 30.17
C VAL A 30 52.07 17.74 28.66
N GLN A 31 52.31 16.58 28.03
CA GLN A 31 52.02 16.43 26.61
C GLN A 31 50.54 16.79 26.41
N PRO A 32 50.19 17.76 25.56
CA PRO A 32 48.80 17.95 25.22
C PRO A 32 48.35 16.66 24.55
N MET A 33 47.40 15.95 25.18
CA MET A 33 46.62 14.95 24.47
C MET A 33 45.82 15.69 23.41
N ILE A 34 46.44 15.88 22.25
CA ILE A 34 45.75 16.18 21.02
C ILE A 34 44.93 14.91 20.75
N GLU A 35 43.70 14.89 21.23
CA GLU A 35 42.70 14.01 20.67
C GLU A 35 42.67 14.31 19.18
N ASN A 36 43.32 13.44 18.39
CA ASN A 36 43.13 13.34 16.96
C ASN A 36 41.70 12.85 16.72
N SER A 37 40.71 13.70 17.04
CA SER A 37 39.35 13.51 16.58
C SER A 37 39.41 13.73 15.07
N SER A 38 39.39 12.63 14.33
CA SER A 38 39.28 12.66 12.88
C SER A 38 38.10 13.57 12.51
N PRO A 39 38.24 14.46 11.52
CA PRO A 39 37.19 15.40 11.17
C PRO A 39 35.92 14.61 10.88
N LYS A 40 34.87 14.82 11.70
CA LYS A 40 33.61 14.10 11.56
C LYS A 40 33.11 14.32 10.13
N LYS A 41 32.99 13.21 9.39
CA LYS A 41 32.45 13.21 8.03
C LYS A 41 31.07 13.88 8.08
N LYS A 42 30.90 14.99 7.36
CA LYS A 42 29.60 15.64 7.22
C LYS A 42 28.64 14.66 6.57
N VAL A 43 27.57 14.30 7.27
CA VAL A 43 26.53 13.41 6.78
C VAL A 43 25.55 14.22 5.93
N LYS A 44 25.28 13.74 4.72
CA LYS A 44 24.28 14.37 3.84
C LYS A 44 22.87 13.94 4.31
N PRO A 45 21.94 14.88 4.56
CA PRO A 45 20.61 14.58 5.07
C PRO A 45 19.66 14.16 3.93
N ASP A 46 19.98 13.05 3.27
CA ASP A 46 19.16 12.50 2.18
C ASP A 46 18.32 11.30 2.65
N LEU A 47 17.17 11.09 2.02
CA LEU A 47 16.34 9.90 2.20
C LEU A 47 16.83 8.73 1.31
N PRO A 48 16.60 7.47 1.72
CA PRO A 48 16.75 6.33 0.83
C PRO A 48 15.82 6.43 -0.39
N GLY A 49 16.22 5.84 -1.52
CA GLY A 49 15.41 5.83 -2.73
C GLY A 49 14.05 5.15 -2.52
N GLY A 50 12.98 5.80 -3.00
CA GLY A 50 11.61 5.32 -2.88
C GLY A 50 10.86 5.74 -1.61
N PHE A 51 11.49 6.52 -0.73
CA PHE A 51 10.89 7.11 0.48
C PHE A 51 10.68 8.61 0.29
N ARG A 52 9.73 9.20 1.02
CA ARG A 52 9.44 10.64 0.97
C ARG A 52 8.89 11.19 2.27
N ASP A 53 9.23 12.44 2.54
CA ASP A 53 8.57 13.27 3.54
C ASP A 53 7.38 14.02 2.93
N TYR A 54 6.43 14.40 3.78
CA TYR A 54 5.32 15.28 3.42
C TYR A 54 5.50 16.59 4.16
N GLY A 55 5.59 17.70 3.44
CA GLY A 55 5.56 19.03 4.05
C GLY A 55 4.19 19.33 4.68
N PRO A 56 4.07 20.40 5.50
CA PRO A 56 2.83 20.69 6.22
C PRO A 56 1.57 20.78 5.35
N ALA A 57 1.66 21.32 4.14
CA ALA A 57 0.53 21.42 3.22
C ALA A 57 0.06 20.03 2.75
N ASP A 58 0.98 19.20 2.26
CA ASP A 58 0.69 17.84 1.79
C ASP A 58 0.24 16.93 2.95
N ALA A 59 0.83 17.11 4.13
CA ALA A 59 0.47 16.35 5.33
C ALA A 59 -0.97 16.64 5.76
N ARG A 60 -1.41 17.90 5.74
CA ARG A 60 -2.81 18.27 6.03
C ARG A 60 -3.78 17.71 4.99
N LEU A 61 -3.42 17.79 3.70
CA LEU A 61 -4.24 17.21 2.64
C LEU A 61 -4.36 15.70 2.80
N LYS A 62 -3.24 15.01 3.05
CA LYS A 62 -3.23 13.58 3.33
C LYS A 62 -4.12 13.25 4.52
N GLN A 63 -4.01 13.99 5.62
CA GLN A 63 -4.84 13.78 6.81
C GLN A 63 -6.33 13.91 6.48
N TRP A 64 -6.74 14.94 5.73
CA TRP A 64 -8.13 15.11 5.29
C TRP A 64 -8.64 13.93 4.44
N ILE A 65 -7.81 13.39 3.54
CA ILE A 65 -8.15 12.20 2.74
C ILE A 65 -8.38 11.00 3.66
N LEU A 66 -7.44 10.73 4.57
CA LEU A 66 -7.52 9.59 5.49
C LEU A 66 -8.70 9.71 6.45
N ASP A 67 -8.98 10.90 6.98
CA ASP A 67 -10.12 11.15 7.87
C ASP A 67 -11.46 11.00 7.15
N THR A 68 -11.50 11.27 5.85
CA THR A 68 -12.70 11.07 5.03
C THR A 68 -12.94 9.59 4.76
N ALA A 69 -11.90 8.82 4.45
CA ALA A 69 -11.99 7.36 4.34
C ALA A 69 -12.42 6.73 5.67
N ARG A 70 -11.75 7.09 6.79
CA ARG A 70 -12.08 6.63 8.14
C ARG A 70 -13.56 6.83 8.49
N ARG A 71 -14.07 8.06 8.35
CA ARG A 71 -15.47 8.38 8.64
C ARG A 71 -16.45 7.59 7.77
N THR A 72 -16.08 7.34 6.51
CA THR A 72 -16.90 6.52 5.61
C THR A 72 -16.90 5.06 6.06
N PHE A 73 -15.76 4.48 6.44
CA PHE A 73 -15.70 3.11 6.96
C PHE A 73 -16.55 2.96 8.23
N GLU A 74 -16.40 3.90 9.18
CA GLU A 74 -17.18 3.92 10.42
C GLU A 74 -18.69 4.08 10.17
N SER A 75 -19.11 4.85 9.15
CA SER A 75 -20.54 4.99 8.82
C SER A 75 -21.17 3.72 8.27
N PHE A 76 -20.37 2.76 7.80
CA PHE A 76 -20.80 1.42 7.41
C PHE A 76 -20.64 0.40 8.55
N GLY A 77 -20.26 0.83 9.77
CA GLY A 77 -20.09 -0.04 10.93
C GLY A 77 -18.82 -0.89 10.88
N PHE A 78 -17.78 -0.45 10.17
CA PHE A 78 -16.45 -1.05 10.29
C PHE A 78 -15.73 -0.50 11.52
N GLU A 79 -15.06 -1.38 12.27
CA GLU A 79 -14.29 -1.01 13.46
C GLU A 79 -12.80 -0.85 13.14
N PRO A 80 -12.07 0.04 13.83
CA PRO A 80 -10.62 0.16 13.65
C PRO A 80 -9.89 -1.11 14.10
N LEU A 81 -8.93 -1.55 13.29
CA LEU A 81 -7.90 -2.50 13.67
C LEU A 81 -6.53 -1.87 13.39
N GLU A 82 -5.59 -2.08 14.31
CA GLU A 82 -4.18 -1.75 14.08
C GLU A 82 -3.34 -3.01 14.31
N THR A 83 -2.51 -3.33 13.34
CA THR A 83 -1.54 -4.42 13.43
C THR A 83 -0.11 -3.89 13.45
N SER A 84 0.80 -4.66 14.06
CA SER A 84 2.23 -4.29 14.08
C SER A 84 2.77 -4.12 12.66
N ALA A 85 3.57 -3.07 12.44
CA ALA A 85 4.29 -2.88 11.18
C ALA A 85 5.31 -4.01 10.92
N VAL A 86 5.91 -4.55 11.99
CA VAL A 86 6.87 -5.66 11.94
C VAL A 86 6.12 -6.97 12.17
N GLN A 87 6.27 -7.92 11.25
CA GLN A 87 5.68 -9.26 11.27
C GLN A 87 6.79 -10.31 11.11
N LYS A 88 6.51 -11.57 11.48
CA LYS A 88 7.39 -12.69 11.11
C LYS A 88 7.44 -12.81 9.59
N THR A 89 8.64 -12.97 9.02
CA THR A 89 8.81 -13.05 7.56
C THR A 89 8.00 -14.20 6.97
N ASP A 90 8.00 -15.36 7.62
CA ASP A 90 7.25 -16.54 7.14
C ASP A 90 5.73 -16.34 7.14
N VAL A 91 5.22 -15.53 8.08
CA VAL A 91 3.79 -15.18 8.10
C VAL A 91 3.43 -14.31 6.90
N LEU A 92 4.30 -13.36 6.53
CA LEU A 92 4.10 -12.49 5.38
C LEU A 92 4.19 -13.26 4.05
N THR A 93 5.12 -14.19 3.94
CA THR A 93 5.40 -14.90 2.67
C THR A 93 4.52 -16.12 2.46
N GLY A 94 3.90 -16.66 3.53
CA GLY A 94 3.26 -17.97 3.48
C GLY A 94 4.25 -19.11 3.15
N GLY A 95 5.56 -18.88 3.34
CA GLY A 95 6.62 -19.79 2.92
C GLY A 95 7.01 -19.70 1.44
N GLU A 96 6.39 -18.81 0.65
CA GLU A 96 6.69 -18.66 -0.78
C GLU A 96 7.92 -17.78 -1.05
N THR A 97 8.79 -18.22 -1.96
CA THR A 97 10.04 -17.53 -2.30
C THR A 97 9.84 -16.29 -3.17
N ASP A 98 8.78 -16.25 -3.99
CA ASP A 98 8.49 -15.09 -4.84
C ASP A 98 8.02 -13.88 -4.02
N SER A 99 7.26 -14.13 -2.95
CA SER A 99 6.82 -13.11 -1.99
C SER A 99 7.99 -12.46 -1.24
N GLN A 100 9.12 -13.17 -1.08
CA GLN A 100 10.33 -12.58 -0.46
C GLN A 100 10.93 -11.44 -1.29
N LYS A 101 10.70 -11.40 -2.61
CA LYS A 101 11.29 -10.40 -3.51
C LYS A 101 10.78 -8.97 -3.27
N ILE A 102 9.67 -8.83 -2.55
CA ILE A 102 8.99 -7.54 -2.32
C ILE A 102 9.04 -7.09 -0.86
N ILE A 103 9.80 -7.75 0.01
CA ILE A 103 9.77 -7.52 1.46
C ILE A 103 11.00 -6.72 1.93
N PHE A 104 10.83 -5.91 2.98
CA PHE A 104 11.92 -5.32 3.75
C PHE A 104 12.16 -6.11 5.04
N ASN A 105 13.29 -6.80 5.11
CA ASN A 105 13.73 -7.48 6.32
C ASN A 105 14.16 -6.47 7.39
N VAL A 106 13.81 -6.72 8.65
CA VAL A 106 14.17 -5.90 9.80
C VAL A 106 14.73 -6.79 10.90
N ARG A 107 15.84 -6.34 11.50
CA ARG A 107 16.44 -6.99 12.67
C ARG A 107 16.81 -5.97 13.73
N GLY A 108 16.82 -6.40 14.98
CA GLY A 108 17.35 -5.64 16.10
C GLY A 108 18.85 -5.37 15.94
N SER A 109 19.35 -4.31 16.55
CA SER A 109 20.77 -3.92 16.44
C SER A 109 21.73 -4.99 17.00
N GLN A 110 21.26 -5.83 17.91
CA GLN A 110 22.03 -6.92 18.54
C GLN A 110 21.85 -8.28 17.84
N GLU A 111 20.94 -8.37 16.87
CA GLU A 111 20.63 -9.63 16.18
C GLU A 111 21.56 -9.81 14.98
N LYS A 112 22.03 -11.04 14.74
CA LYS A 112 22.89 -11.36 13.59
C LYS A 112 22.08 -11.62 12.32
N GLU A 113 20.89 -12.21 12.49
CA GLU A 113 19.99 -12.61 11.41
C GLU A 113 18.64 -11.92 11.57
N SER A 114 17.80 -12.01 10.54
CA SER A 114 16.49 -11.35 10.48
C SER A 114 15.43 -12.40 10.17
N ASP A 115 14.54 -12.68 11.11
CA ASP A 115 13.34 -13.49 10.89
C ASP A 115 12.05 -12.65 10.89
N THR A 116 12.20 -11.32 10.94
CA THR A 116 11.11 -10.36 10.85
C THR A 116 11.24 -9.41 9.67
N SER A 117 10.12 -8.82 9.31
CA SER A 117 9.97 -7.98 8.13
C SER A 117 8.89 -6.92 8.31
N LEU A 118 9.01 -5.81 7.59
CA LEU A 118 7.92 -4.85 7.46
C LEU A 118 6.80 -5.44 6.60
N ARG A 119 5.56 -5.25 7.03
CA ARG A 119 4.36 -5.63 6.27
C ARG A 119 4.31 -4.95 4.89
N PHE A 120 4.01 -5.71 3.85
CA PHE A 120 3.89 -5.21 2.47
C PHE A 120 2.45 -4.92 2.04
N ASP A 121 1.49 -5.40 2.82
CA ASP A 121 0.06 -5.12 2.78
C ASP A 121 -0.55 -5.14 4.20
N LEU A 122 -1.86 -4.94 4.32
CA LEU A 122 -2.62 -5.05 5.58
C LEU A 122 -3.46 -6.35 5.66
N THR A 123 -3.67 -7.02 4.52
CA THR A 123 -4.45 -8.26 4.42
C THR A 123 -3.80 -9.44 5.13
N VAL A 124 -2.49 -9.65 4.96
CA VAL A 124 -1.81 -10.77 5.62
C VAL A 124 -1.75 -10.57 7.15
N PRO A 125 -1.43 -9.38 7.67
CA PRO A 125 -1.58 -9.08 9.10
C PRO A 125 -2.99 -9.30 9.65
N LEU A 126 -4.05 -8.96 8.89
CA LEU A 126 -5.44 -9.27 9.25
C LEU A 126 -5.64 -10.79 9.36
N ALA A 127 -5.23 -11.56 8.35
CA ALA A 127 -5.41 -13.01 8.35
C ALA A 127 -4.75 -13.66 9.58
N ARG A 128 -3.52 -13.24 9.91
CA ARG A 128 -2.83 -13.64 11.14
C ARG A 128 -3.62 -13.23 12.39
N PHE A 129 -4.13 -11.99 12.44
CA PHE A 129 -4.91 -11.50 13.57
C PHE A 129 -6.16 -12.36 13.80
N VAL A 130 -6.97 -12.60 12.78
CA VAL A 130 -8.18 -13.44 12.89
C VAL A 130 -7.84 -14.89 13.26
N ALA A 131 -6.78 -15.46 12.66
CA ALA A 131 -6.36 -16.83 12.97
C ALA A 131 -5.90 -16.99 14.43
N THR A 132 -5.35 -15.93 15.03
CA THR A 132 -4.90 -15.93 16.44
C THR A 132 -5.97 -15.50 17.43
N ASN A 133 -7.14 -15.06 16.97
CA ASN A 133 -8.27 -14.61 17.78
C ASN A 133 -9.59 -15.22 17.22
N PRO A 134 -9.73 -16.57 17.23
CA PRO A 134 -10.86 -17.26 16.62
C PRO A 134 -12.22 -16.94 17.24
N GLU A 135 -12.22 -16.45 18.49
CA GLU A 135 -13.39 -16.05 19.27
C GLU A 135 -14.05 -14.75 18.81
N ILE A 136 -13.40 -13.97 17.93
CA ILE A 136 -13.98 -12.75 17.38
C ILE A 136 -15.32 -13.07 16.69
N PRO A 137 -16.41 -12.37 17.06
CA PRO A 137 -17.71 -12.56 16.43
C PRO A 137 -17.67 -12.32 14.92
N LYS A 138 -18.41 -13.17 14.17
CA LYS A 138 -18.52 -13.08 12.72
C LYS A 138 -19.97 -12.73 12.32
N PRO A 139 -20.18 -11.90 11.28
CA PRO A 139 -19.15 -11.28 10.44
C PRO A 139 -18.36 -10.18 11.19
N PHE A 140 -17.04 -10.19 11.04
CA PHE A 140 -16.15 -9.19 11.61
C PHE A 140 -15.81 -8.15 10.55
N LYS A 141 -16.20 -6.90 10.78
CA LYS A 141 -16.00 -5.78 9.86
C LYS A 141 -14.93 -4.86 10.41
N ARG A 142 -13.79 -4.78 9.74
CA ARG A 142 -12.66 -3.97 10.20
C ARG A 142 -12.16 -3.02 9.13
N TYR A 143 -11.65 -1.87 9.54
CA TYR A 143 -10.77 -1.07 8.69
C TYR A 143 -9.39 -0.92 9.31
N GLU A 144 -8.36 -0.78 8.47
CA GLU A 144 -7.01 -0.41 8.89
C GLU A 144 -6.45 0.63 7.92
N ILE A 145 -5.99 1.76 8.46
CA ILE A 145 -5.30 2.81 7.70
C ILE A 145 -3.86 2.84 8.17
N GLY A 146 -2.95 2.33 7.35
CA GLY A 146 -1.59 2.03 7.78
C GLY A 146 -0.55 2.25 6.68
N ARG A 147 0.70 2.51 7.09
CA ARG A 147 1.84 2.43 6.17
C ARG A 147 2.18 0.97 5.88
N VAL A 148 2.60 0.73 4.65
CA VAL A 148 3.14 -0.55 4.16
C VAL A 148 4.39 -0.29 3.35
N TRP A 149 5.24 -1.32 3.24
CA TRP A 149 6.56 -1.21 2.64
C TRP A 149 6.79 -2.29 1.59
N ARG A 150 7.25 -1.90 0.41
CA ARG A 150 7.57 -2.82 -0.70
C ARG A 150 9.03 -2.70 -1.09
N GLY A 151 9.77 -3.78 -0.87
CA GLY A 151 11.20 -3.94 -1.10
C GLY A 151 11.62 -3.96 -2.57
N GLU A 152 10.68 -3.88 -3.52
CA GLU A 152 10.92 -3.86 -4.97
C GLU A 152 12.02 -2.86 -5.37
N ARG A 153 12.67 -3.14 -6.51
CA ARG A 153 13.58 -2.17 -7.16
C ARG A 153 12.82 -0.88 -7.44
N GLN A 154 13.50 0.25 -7.22
CA GLN A 154 12.93 1.56 -7.46
C GLN A 154 12.47 1.71 -8.91
N GLN A 155 11.24 2.14 -9.10
CA GLN A 155 10.64 2.46 -10.40
C GLN A 155 9.98 3.84 -10.31
N ALA A 156 9.96 4.58 -11.42
CA ALA A 156 9.33 5.90 -11.45
C ALA A 156 7.84 5.79 -11.07
N GLY A 157 7.40 6.60 -10.11
CA GLY A 157 6.01 6.59 -9.62
C GLY A 157 5.64 5.44 -8.66
N ARG A 158 6.56 4.50 -8.38
CA ARG A 158 6.38 3.47 -7.34
C ARG A 158 7.24 3.78 -6.13
N TYR A 159 6.58 4.20 -5.05
CA TYR A 159 7.22 4.39 -3.76
C TYR A 159 7.39 3.05 -3.05
N ARG A 160 8.48 2.92 -2.28
CA ARG A 160 8.77 1.75 -1.45
C ARG A 160 8.05 1.81 -0.11
N GLU A 161 7.40 2.94 0.18
CA GLU A 161 6.59 3.17 1.35
C GLU A 161 5.38 4.04 0.98
N PHE A 162 4.18 3.58 1.35
CA PHE A 162 2.94 4.30 1.09
C PHE A 162 1.85 3.89 2.09
N THR A 163 0.76 4.66 2.13
CA THR A 163 -0.39 4.39 3.01
C THR A 163 -1.45 3.61 2.26
N GLN A 164 -1.94 2.54 2.87
CA GLN A 164 -3.16 1.84 2.49
C GLN A 164 -4.29 2.18 3.45
N ALA A 165 -5.52 2.04 2.97
CA ALA A 165 -6.76 2.23 3.71
C ALA A 165 -7.67 1.08 3.33
N ASP A 166 -7.63 0.02 4.12
CA ASP A 166 -8.28 -1.26 3.84
C ASP A 166 -9.56 -1.36 4.66
N ALA A 167 -10.62 -1.90 4.06
CA ALA A 167 -11.89 -2.22 4.71
C ALA A 167 -12.25 -3.66 4.33
N ASP A 168 -12.50 -4.51 5.32
CA ASP A 168 -12.61 -5.95 5.14
C ASP A 168 -13.74 -6.54 5.98
N ILE A 169 -14.45 -7.51 5.42
CA ILE A 169 -15.51 -8.27 6.08
C ILE A 169 -15.06 -9.73 6.16
N VAL A 170 -14.89 -10.26 7.37
CA VAL A 170 -14.41 -11.61 7.60
C VAL A 170 -15.54 -12.49 8.13
N GLY A 171 -15.72 -13.68 7.54
CA GLY A 171 -16.73 -14.64 7.97
C GLY A 171 -18.13 -14.42 7.40
N ALA A 172 -18.25 -13.65 6.31
CA ALA A 172 -19.47 -13.56 5.51
C ALA A 172 -19.35 -14.43 4.24
N ALA A 173 -20.37 -15.24 3.96
CA ALA A 173 -20.41 -16.13 2.79
C ALA A 173 -21.29 -15.62 1.64
N SER A 174 -22.03 -14.52 1.86
CA SER A 174 -22.97 -13.97 0.89
C SER A 174 -22.32 -12.90 0.01
N PRO A 175 -22.70 -12.80 -1.28
CA PRO A 175 -22.31 -11.70 -2.17
C PRO A 175 -22.67 -10.29 -1.65
N ALA A 176 -23.55 -10.21 -0.63
CA ALA A 176 -23.85 -8.97 0.07
C ALA A 176 -22.62 -8.31 0.71
N ALA A 177 -21.64 -9.09 1.18
CA ALA A 177 -20.41 -8.54 1.72
C ALA A 177 -19.58 -7.86 0.61
N ASP A 178 -19.50 -8.45 -0.57
CA ASP A 178 -18.81 -7.88 -1.73
C ASP A 178 -19.51 -6.59 -2.21
N ALA A 179 -20.86 -6.63 -2.30
CA ALA A 179 -21.66 -5.46 -2.65
C ALA A 179 -21.48 -4.31 -1.65
N GLU A 180 -21.41 -4.62 -0.35
CA GLU A 180 -21.14 -3.63 0.70
C GLU A 180 -19.76 -3.01 0.56
N ILE A 181 -18.71 -3.78 0.27
CA ILE A 181 -17.37 -3.21 0.01
C ILE A 181 -17.37 -2.29 -1.21
N ILE A 182 -18.09 -2.66 -2.28
CA ILE A 182 -18.24 -1.79 -3.46
C ILE A 182 -18.97 -0.49 -3.09
N ALA A 183 -20.00 -0.57 -2.24
CA ALA A 183 -20.71 0.60 -1.75
C ALA A 183 -19.81 1.50 -0.87
N VAL A 184 -18.94 0.92 -0.04
CA VAL A 184 -17.93 1.65 0.74
C VAL A 184 -16.96 2.39 -0.18
N ILE A 185 -16.48 1.73 -1.25
CA ILE A 185 -15.60 2.37 -2.25
C ILE A 185 -16.31 3.55 -2.90
N TYR A 186 -17.52 3.34 -3.39
CA TYR A 186 -18.35 4.37 -4.00
C TYR A 186 -18.53 5.57 -3.05
N ALA A 187 -19.00 5.32 -1.82
CA ALA A 187 -19.25 6.34 -0.82
C ALA A 187 -17.97 7.12 -0.47
N THR A 188 -16.84 6.42 -0.35
CA THR A 188 -15.55 7.05 -0.02
C THR A 188 -15.11 8.01 -1.13
N LEU A 189 -15.20 7.58 -2.40
CA LEU A 189 -14.84 8.42 -3.54
C LEU A 189 -15.77 9.63 -3.67
N ARG A 190 -17.08 9.45 -3.46
CA ARG A 190 -18.05 10.55 -3.45
C ARG A 190 -17.78 11.53 -2.31
N ALA A 191 -17.46 11.04 -1.11
CA ALA A 191 -17.12 11.88 0.04
C ALA A 191 -15.82 12.68 -0.15
N LEU A 192 -14.88 12.14 -0.94
CA LEU A 192 -13.67 12.84 -1.39
C LEU A 192 -13.92 13.85 -2.52
N GLY A 193 -15.17 13.99 -2.99
CA GLY A 193 -15.52 14.87 -4.11
C GLY A 193 -15.13 14.32 -5.49
N ILE A 194 -14.82 13.04 -5.60
CA ILE A 194 -14.44 12.41 -6.87
C ILE A 194 -15.72 11.98 -7.58
N GLU A 195 -16.06 12.66 -8.67
CA GLU A 195 -17.30 12.38 -9.41
C GLU A 195 -17.13 11.48 -10.63
N LYS A 196 -15.91 11.40 -11.16
CA LYS A 196 -15.60 10.75 -12.44
C LYS A 196 -14.74 9.52 -12.21
N PHE A 197 -15.40 8.40 -11.95
CA PHE A 197 -14.78 7.10 -11.77
C PHE A 197 -15.70 5.97 -12.22
N ILE A 198 -15.12 4.79 -12.45
CA ILE A 198 -15.82 3.54 -12.71
C ILE A 198 -15.21 2.44 -11.84
N ILE A 199 -16.06 1.71 -11.13
CA ILE A 199 -15.71 0.49 -10.39
C ILE A 199 -15.93 -0.69 -11.34
N LYS A 200 -14.85 -1.23 -11.88
CA LYS A 200 -14.88 -2.49 -12.62
C LYS A 200 -15.07 -3.64 -11.64
N ILE A 201 -15.93 -4.59 -11.97
CA ILE A 201 -16.24 -5.77 -11.16
C ILE A 201 -16.05 -7.02 -12.04
N SER A 202 -15.46 -8.07 -11.51
CA SER A 202 -15.34 -9.38 -12.15
C SER A 202 -15.47 -10.47 -11.09
N ASP A 203 -15.57 -11.73 -11.49
CA ASP A 203 -15.56 -12.88 -10.57
C ASP A 203 -14.49 -13.87 -11.03
N ARG A 204 -13.61 -14.24 -10.10
CA ARG A 204 -12.56 -15.22 -10.34
C ARG A 204 -13.11 -16.56 -10.81
N LYS A 205 -14.33 -16.92 -10.43
CA LYS A 205 -15.00 -18.16 -10.86
C LYS A 205 -15.20 -18.21 -12.37
N GLU A 206 -15.52 -17.10 -13.03
CA GLU A 206 -15.63 -17.05 -14.49
C GLU A 206 -14.26 -17.29 -15.15
N LEU A 207 -13.22 -16.67 -14.61
CA LEU A 207 -11.85 -16.78 -15.11
C LEU A 207 -11.26 -18.18 -14.89
N SER A 208 -11.66 -18.86 -13.81
CA SER A 208 -11.26 -20.24 -13.52
C SER A 208 -11.79 -21.26 -14.53
N ALA A 209 -12.79 -20.92 -15.35
CA ALA A 209 -13.30 -21.77 -16.42
C ALA A 209 -12.46 -21.71 -17.72
N LEU A 210 -11.53 -20.76 -17.83
CA LEU A 210 -10.69 -20.58 -19.01
C LEU A 210 -9.93 -21.84 -19.46
N PRO A 211 -9.35 -22.68 -18.59
CA PRO A 211 -8.61 -23.86 -19.03
C PRO A 211 -9.52 -24.84 -19.79
N THR A 212 -10.73 -25.08 -19.27
CA THR A 212 -11.75 -25.92 -19.91
C THR A 212 -12.27 -25.28 -21.19
N LEU A 213 -12.55 -23.98 -21.17
CA LEU A 213 -13.09 -23.25 -22.33
C LEU A 213 -12.09 -23.22 -23.49
N ALA A 214 -10.84 -22.87 -23.21
CA ALA A 214 -9.81 -22.64 -24.21
C ALA A 214 -8.99 -23.89 -24.55
N GLY A 215 -9.09 -24.95 -23.75
CA GLY A 215 -8.42 -26.23 -24.00
C GLY A 215 -6.94 -26.22 -23.62
N PHE A 216 -6.59 -25.66 -22.45
CA PHE A 216 -5.24 -25.70 -21.91
C PHE A 216 -5.23 -26.29 -20.48
N PRO A 217 -4.08 -26.76 -19.97
CA PRO A 217 -4.01 -27.40 -18.66
C PRO A 217 -4.32 -26.46 -17.50
N ALA A 218 -5.07 -26.93 -16.49
CA ALA A 218 -5.55 -26.10 -15.38
C ALA A 218 -4.42 -25.43 -14.56
N GLU A 219 -3.27 -26.09 -14.46
CA GLU A 219 -2.06 -25.58 -13.81
C GLU A 219 -1.50 -24.31 -14.49
N GLN A 220 -1.82 -24.09 -15.76
CA GLN A 220 -1.38 -22.91 -16.50
C GLN A 220 -2.35 -21.74 -16.42
N LEU A 221 -3.46 -21.86 -15.67
CA LEU A 221 -4.41 -20.77 -15.45
C LEU A 221 -3.71 -19.49 -14.97
N TRP A 222 -2.78 -19.61 -14.02
CA TRP A 222 -2.03 -18.48 -13.51
C TRP A 222 -1.14 -17.82 -14.57
N ALA A 223 -0.62 -18.57 -15.54
CA ALA A 223 0.13 -18.00 -16.65
C ALA A 223 -0.80 -17.16 -17.55
N ALA A 224 -1.97 -17.69 -17.91
CA ALA A 224 -2.96 -16.98 -18.71
C ALA A 224 -3.42 -15.69 -18.01
N LEU A 225 -3.76 -15.77 -16.73
CA LEU A 225 -4.27 -14.64 -15.95
C LEU A 225 -3.22 -13.55 -15.75
N ARG A 226 -1.93 -13.91 -15.57
CA ARG A 226 -0.83 -12.94 -15.56
C ARG A 226 -0.63 -12.23 -16.89
N ILE A 227 -0.91 -12.91 -18.01
CA ILE A 227 -0.86 -12.27 -19.33
C ILE A 227 -2.03 -11.29 -19.42
N ILE A 228 -3.27 -11.72 -19.12
CA ILE A 228 -4.49 -10.88 -19.19
C ILE A 228 -4.39 -9.63 -18.30
N ASP A 229 -3.82 -9.72 -17.09
CA ASP A 229 -3.62 -8.59 -16.18
C ASP A 229 -2.76 -7.46 -16.80
N LYS A 230 -1.97 -7.75 -17.84
CA LYS A 230 -1.18 -6.74 -18.58
C LYS A 230 -2.00 -5.96 -19.60
N GLN A 231 -3.31 -6.21 -19.74
CA GLN A 231 -4.12 -5.64 -20.82
C GLN A 231 -4.05 -4.11 -20.89
N ASP A 232 -4.09 -3.43 -19.74
CA ASP A 232 -3.99 -1.97 -19.68
C ASP A 232 -2.61 -1.44 -20.12
N LYS A 233 -1.57 -2.28 -20.07
CA LYS A 233 -0.19 -1.91 -20.44
C LYS A 233 0.16 -2.23 -21.89
N ILE A 234 -0.22 -3.42 -22.37
CA ILE A 234 0.22 -3.93 -23.69
C ILE A 234 -0.91 -3.98 -24.73
N GLY A 235 -2.16 -3.72 -24.31
CA GLY A 235 -3.33 -3.70 -25.18
C GLY A 235 -3.70 -5.07 -25.74
N LYS A 236 -4.82 -5.13 -26.47
CA LYS A 236 -5.38 -6.39 -27.00
C LYS A 236 -4.41 -7.15 -27.92
N SER A 237 -3.66 -6.44 -28.75
CA SER A 237 -2.66 -7.06 -29.64
C SER A 237 -1.53 -7.71 -28.86
N GLY A 238 -0.97 -7.00 -27.86
CA GLY A 238 0.12 -7.54 -27.05
C GLY A 238 -0.31 -8.75 -26.23
N ILE A 239 -1.56 -8.77 -25.75
CA ILE A 239 -2.15 -9.93 -25.07
C ILE A 239 -2.23 -11.12 -26.02
N ALA A 240 -2.75 -10.94 -27.23
CA ALA A 240 -2.84 -12.01 -28.22
C ALA A 240 -1.45 -12.59 -28.56
N ASP A 241 -0.44 -11.73 -28.73
CA ASP A 241 0.93 -12.16 -29.02
C ASP A 241 1.56 -12.97 -27.88
N GLU A 242 1.36 -12.55 -26.62
CA GLU A 242 1.87 -13.28 -25.45
C GLU A 242 1.12 -14.60 -25.23
N LEU A 243 -0.20 -14.61 -25.36
CA LEU A 243 -1.02 -15.82 -25.27
C LEU A 243 -0.64 -16.83 -26.35
N GLN A 244 -0.42 -16.38 -27.59
CA GLN A 244 -0.07 -17.29 -28.68
C GLN A 244 1.30 -17.94 -28.49
N LYS A 245 2.26 -17.23 -27.89
CA LYS A 245 3.57 -17.78 -27.53
C LYS A 245 3.49 -18.83 -26.44
N GLU A 246 2.62 -18.63 -25.45
CA GLU A 246 2.49 -19.51 -24.29
C GLU A 246 1.59 -20.73 -24.56
N PHE A 247 0.45 -20.52 -25.23
CA PHE A 247 -0.62 -21.51 -25.37
C PHE A 247 -0.90 -21.95 -26.81
N GLY A 248 -0.28 -21.30 -27.80
CA GLY A 248 -0.58 -21.56 -29.21
C GLY A 248 -1.86 -20.88 -29.70
N LYS A 249 -2.20 -21.14 -30.97
CA LYS A 249 -3.24 -20.39 -31.71
C LYS A 249 -4.66 -20.64 -31.19
N GLU A 250 -5.08 -21.90 -31.07
CA GLU A 250 -6.47 -22.23 -30.72
C GLU A 250 -6.88 -21.75 -29.32
N PRO A 251 -6.10 -21.98 -28.24
CA PRO A 251 -6.44 -21.42 -26.93
C PRO A 251 -6.46 -19.90 -26.93
N THR A 252 -5.54 -19.25 -27.66
CA THR A 252 -5.50 -17.78 -27.77
C THR A 252 -6.77 -17.24 -28.39
N GLU A 253 -7.24 -17.82 -29.50
CA GLU A 253 -8.48 -17.40 -30.16
C GLU A 253 -9.69 -17.51 -29.22
N LYS A 254 -9.78 -18.60 -28.46
CA LYS A 254 -10.87 -18.82 -27.48
C LYS A 254 -10.81 -17.86 -26.30
N ILE A 255 -9.61 -17.61 -25.74
CA ILE A 255 -9.42 -16.64 -24.65
C ILE A 255 -9.78 -15.22 -25.13
N MET A 256 -9.30 -14.82 -26.31
CA MET A 256 -9.59 -13.50 -26.87
C MET A 256 -11.08 -13.32 -27.18
N ALA A 257 -11.75 -14.36 -27.69
CA ALA A 257 -13.19 -14.34 -27.88
C ALA A 257 -13.95 -14.20 -26.54
N PHE A 258 -13.54 -14.94 -25.51
CA PHE A 258 -14.12 -14.84 -24.17
C PHE A 258 -14.00 -13.43 -23.57
N LEU A 259 -12.82 -12.80 -23.70
CA LEU A 259 -12.56 -11.44 -23.21
C LEU A 259 -13.30 -10.36 -24.00
N ALA A 260 -13.61 -10.62 -25.27
CA ALA A 260 -14.34 -9.69 -26.14
C ALA A 260 -15.87 -9.81 -26.01
N ALA A 261 -16.37 -10.97 -25.57
CA ALA A 261 -17.79 -11.19 -25.37
C ALA A 261 -18.33 -10.29 -24.24
N PRO A 262 -19.57 -9.78 -24.36
CA PRO A 262 -20.23 -9.12 -23.26
C PRO A 262 -20.19 -9.98 -22.00
N PRO A 263 -19.86 -9.42 -20.83
CA PRO A 263 -19.89 -10.18 -19.60
C PRO A 263 -21.33 -10.64 -19.32
N GLU A 264 -21.48 -11.92 -18.99
CA GLU A 264 -22.75 -12.42 -18.49
C GLU A 264 -22.95 -11.94 -17.05
N THR A 265 -24.11 -11.33 -16.77
CA THR A 265 -24.47 -10.92 -15.41
C THR A 265 -25.30 -12.03 -14.78
N THR A 266 -24.64 -13.08 -14.30
CA THR A 266 -25.28 -14.26 -13.70
C THR A 266 -24.68 -14.56 -12.32
N GLY A 267 -25.35 -15.43 -11.55
CA GLY A 267 -24.89 -15.88 -10.23
C GLY A 267 -24.50 -14.73 -9.29
N THR A 268 -23.30 -14.83 -8.70
CA THR A 268 -22.72 -13.82 -7.79
C THR A 268 -22.80 -12.40 -8.35
N LEU A 269 -22.48 -12.21 -9.63
CA LEU A 269 -22.40 -10.89 -10.25
C LEU A 269 -23.80 -10.28 -10.44
N ALA A 270 -24.81 -11.10 -10.72
CA ALA A 270 -26.20 -10.65 -10.78
C ALA A 270 -26.72 -10.21 -9.40
N GLU A 271 -26.38 -10.95 -8.35
CA GLU A 271 -26.76 -10.59 -6.97
C GLU A 271 -26.10 -9.27 -6.56
N ILE A 272 -24.80 -9.10 -6.83
CA ILE A 272 -24.09 -7.84 -6.57
C ILE A 272 -24.74 -6.69 -7.35
N ALA A 273 -24.97 -6.85 -8.66
CA ALA A 273 -25.60 -5.82 -9.49
C ALA A 273 -26.98 -5.40 -8.94
N ALA A 274 -27.82 -6.37 -8.55
CA ALA A 274 -29.12 -6.10 -7.97
C ALA A 274 -29.02 -5.34 -6.64
N MET A 275 -28.06 -5.69 -5.77
CA MET A 275 -27.84 -5.00 -4.50
C MET A 275 -27.32 -3.57 -4.70
N LEU A 276 -26.38 -3.34 -5.62
CA LEU A 276 -25.88 -2.00 -5.94
C LEU A 276 -27.02 -1.10 -6.44
N ASN A 277 -27.88 -1.63 -7.31
CA ASN A 277 -29.06 -0.93 -7.81
C ASN A 277 -30.05 -0.64 -6.67
N ALA A 278 -30.30 -1.60 -5.76
CA ALA A 278 -31.16 -1.40 -4.60
C ALA A 278 -30.61 -0.36 -3.60
N MET A 279 -29.28 -0.23 -3.50
CA MET A 279 -28.61 0.82 -2.72
C MET A 279 -28.62 2.19 -3.42
N GLY A 280 -29.14 2.28 -4.65
CA GLY A 280 -29.19 3.53 -5.43
C GLY A 280 -27.86 3.92 -6.07
N ILE A 281 -26.91 2.99 -6.20
CA ILE A 281 -25.62 3.25 -6.86
C ILE A 281 -25.80 3.15 -8.37
N GLU A 282 -25.82 4.30 -9.03
CA GLU A 282 -26.06 4.40 -10.46
C GLU A 282 -25.04 3.63 -11.30
N GLU A 283 -25.50 2.96 -12.37
CA GLU A 283 -24.67 2.13 -13.28
C GLU A 283 -23.54 2.91 -13.98
N ARG A 284 -23.56 4.25 -13.96
CA ARG A 284 -22.40 5.04 -14.43
C ARG A 284 -21.15 4.86 -13.56
N TYR A 285 -21.30 4.38 -12.33
CA TYR A 285 -20.22 4.22 -11.36
C TYR A 285 -19.67 2.81 -11.27
N TRP A 286 -20.31 1.82 -11.88
CA TRP A 286 -19.83 0.45 -11.85
C TRP A 286 -20.14 -0.29 -13.14
N ARG A 287 -19.34 -1.30 -13.47
CA ARG A 287 -19.62 -2.20 -14.59
C ARG A 287 -18.97 -3.54 -14.35
N ILE A 288 -19.54 -4.59 -14.93
CA ILE A 288 -18.87 -5.88 -15.00
C ILE A 288 -17.83 -5.83 -16.14
N ASP A 289 -16.63 -6.33 -15.90
CA ASP A 289 -15.49 -6.25 -16.82
C ASP A 289 -14.60 -7.50 -16.71
N ARG A 290 -14.73 -8.43 -17.67
CA ARG A 290 -13.97 -9.70 -17.70
C ARG A 290 -12.46 -9.55 -17.85
N THR A 291 -11.99 -8.37 -18.22
CA THR A 291 -10.55 -8.12 -18.34
C THR A 291 -9.91 -7.82 -16.99
N LEU A 292 -10.72 -7.66 -15.93
CA LEU A 292 -10.25 -7.47 -14.58
C LEU A 292 -9.93 -8.82 -13.92
N VAL A 293 -8.64 -9.08 -13.72
CA VAL A 293 -8.13 -10.38 -13.22
C VAL A 293 -7.46 -10.29 -11.85
N ARG A 294 -6.89 -9.12 -11.51
CA ARG A 294 -6.13 -8.77 -10.30
C ARG A 294 -4.97 -9.73 -9.99
N GLY A 295 -3.77 -9.17 -9.85
CA GLY A 295 -2.52 -9.95 -9.73
C GLY A 295 -2.24 -10.67 -8.40
N LEU A 296 -3.14 -10.73 -7.42
CA LEU A 296 -2.88 -11.42 -6.14
C LEU A 296 -3.49 -12.83 -6.14
N SER A 297 -2.74 -13.79 -5.60
CA SER A 297 -3.08 -15.21 -5.73
C SER A 297 -4.26 -15.67 -4.87
N TYR A 298 -4.60 -14.90 -3.83
CA TYR A 298 -5.60 -15.28 -2.84
C TYR A 298 -7.05 -14.94 -3.21
N TYR A 299 -7.31 -14.28 -4.34
CA TYR A 299 -8.68 -14.02 -4.78
C TYR A 299 -9.37 -15.31 -5.24
N THR A 300 -10.58 -15.57 -4.72
CA THR A 300 -11.36 -16.80 -5.01
C THR A 300 -12.77 -16.53 -5.54
N GLY A 301 -13.23 -15.28 -5.49
CA GLY A 301 -14.57 -14.86 -5.91
C GLY A 301 -14.54 -13.48 -6.58
N PRO A 302 -15.50 -12.58 -6.26
CA PRO A 302 -15.52 -11.23 -6.81
C PRO A 302 -14.20 -10.47 -6.65
N VAL A 303 -13.83 -9.72 -7.67
CA VAL A 303 -12.72 -8.79 -7.68
C VAL A 303 -13.18 -7.45 -8.24
N PHE A 304 -12.63 -6.36 -7.71
CA PHE A 304 -13.02 -5.01 -8.12
C PHE A 304 -11.81 -4.08 -8.23
N GLU A 305 -11.92 -3.10 -9.12
CA GLU A 305 -10.93 -2.05 -9.31
C GLU A 305 -11.59 -0.74 -9.73
N THR A 306 -11.18 0.35 -9.10
CA THR A 306 -11.65 1.69 -9.48
C THR A 306 -10.67 2.36 -10.42
N ILE A 307 -11.18 2.90 -11.53
CA ILE A 307 -10.43 3.76 -12.44
C ILE A 307 -11.06 5.15 -12.47
N LEU A 308 -10.24 6.20 -12.37
CA LEU A 308 -10.68 7.57 -12.58
C LEU A 308 -10.92 7.81 -14.08
N THR A 309 -12.10 8.31 -14.44
CA THR A 309 -12.51 8.51 -15.85
C THR A 309 -12.27 9.94 -16.35
N ALA A 310 -11.87 10.86 -15.47
CA ALA A 310 -11.38 12.18 -15.86
C ALA A 310 -9.93 12.10 -16.37
N ARG A 311 -9.64 12.73 -17.51
CA ARG A 311 -8.24 12.98 -17.91
C ARG A 311 -7.55 13.77 -16.80
N ARG A 312 -6.35 13.36 -16.41
CA ARG A 312 -5.40 14.22 -15.69
C ARG A 312 -5.07 15.42 -16.60
N GLY A 313 -5.88 16.47 -16.55
CA GLY A 313 -5.34 17.82 -16.68
C GLY A 313 -4.58 18.14 -15.40
N PRO A 314 -3.51 18.95 -15.44
CA PRO A 314 -2.96 19.51 -14.21
C PRO A 314 -4.08 20.19 -13.42
N PRO A 315 -4.07 20.14 -12.07
CA PRO A 315 -5.05 20.89 -11.29
C PRO A 315 -4.97 22.36 -11.69
N ASP A 316 -6.06 22.89 -12.22
CA ASP A 316 -6.18 24.33 -12.39
C ASP A 316 -6.34 24.91 -10.99
N CYS A 317 -5.22 25.36 -10.41
CA CYS A 317 -5.21 26.10 -9.17
C CYS A 317 -5.74 27.52 -9.40
N ARG A 318 -6.96 27.66 -9.93
CA ARG A 318 -7.70 28.93 -10.03
C ARG A 318 -9.20 28.69 -10.01
N THR A 319 -9.77 28.53 -8.82
CA THR A 319 -10.99 29.21 -8.35
C THR A 319 -11.11 29.00 -6.85
#